data_AF-A0A7C3UA87-F1
#
_entry.id   AF-A0A7C3UA87-F1
#
_cell.length_a   1.000
_cell.length_b   1.000
_cell.length_c   1.000
_cell.angle_alpha   90.00
_cell.angle_beta   90.00
_cell.angle_gamma   90.00
#
_symmetry.space_group_name_H-M   'P 1'
#
loop_
_entity.id
_entity.type
_entity.pdbx_description
1 polymer ?
#
loop_
_entity_poly.entity_id
_entity_poly.type
_entity_poly.pdbx_seq_one_letter_code
_entity_poly.pdbx_strand_id
1 'polypeptide(L)'
;MPSDPNKARYYRKQVPLFRLVAKMKLWPSRRGVLHGVREFSPQGEYAVIVTHCNKRMVVHDSKTSRAARWLRNKWYVEACPQCRIPEWKLQKYAATRFRRDYGSHLQDVTLEPGEGTGR
;
A
#
# COMPACT_ATOMS: atom_id res chain seq x y z
N MET A 1 21.23 3.18 -1.64
CA MET A 1 21.32 1.85 -2.27
C MET A 1 20.10 1.61 -3.16
N PRO A 2 20.21 1.64 -4.50
CA PRO A 2 19.08 1.35 -5.38
C PRO A 2 18.77 -0.14 -5.29
N SER A 3 17.52 -0.48 -4.95
CA SER A 3 17.10 -1.88 -4.79
C SER A 3 16.96 -2.55 -6.16
N ASP A 4 17.61 -3.71 -6.35
CA ASP A 4 17.57 -4.51 -7.58
C ASP A 4 16.13 -4.75 -8.11
N PRO A 5 15.86 -4.51 -9.40
CA PRO A 5 14.53 -4.64 -10.00
C PRO A 5 14.06 -6.09 -10.15
N ASN A 6 14.96 -7.08 -10.02
CA ASN A 6 14.66 -8.50 -10.22
C ASN A 6 14.39 -9.28 -8.91
N LYS A 7 14.46 -8.62 -7.74
CA LYS A 7 14.24 -9.29 -6.45
C LYS A 7 12.73 -9.33 -6.15
N ALA A 8 12.11 -10.50 -6.36
CA ALA A 8 10.74 -10.75 -5.91
C ALA A 8 10.65 -10.51 -4.39
N ARG A 9 9.90 -9.47 -3.99
CA ARG A 9 9.71 -9.13 -2.57
C ARG A 9 8.63 -10.03 -1.98
N TYR A 10 9.04 -10.86 -1.02
CA TYR A 10 8.15 -11.75 -0.28
C TYR A 10 7.68 -11.09 1.01
N TYR A 11 6.37 -10.95 1.20
CA TYR A 11 5.76 -10.40 2.42
C TYR A 11 4.92 -11.45 3.17
N ARG A 12 4.85 -11.34 4.50
CA ARG A 12 4.04 -12.23 5.35
C ARG A 12 2.55 -12.08 5.05
N LYS A 13 1.79 -13.17 5.14
CA LYS A 13 0.36 -13.22 4.78
C LYS A 13 -0.58 -12.46 5.74
N GLN A 14 -0.14 -12.02 6.93
CA GLN A 14 -0.96 -11.32 7.94
C GLN A 14 -0.35 -9.96 8.37
N VAL A 15 -0.05 -9.11 7.40
CA VAL A 15 0.46 -7.75 7.65
C VAL A 15 -0.72 -6.81 7.97
N PRO A 16 -0.58 -5.90 8.96
CA PRO A 16 -1.56 -4.85 9.21
C PRO A 16 -1.88 -4.02 7.96
N LEU A 17 -3.13 -3.57 7.84
CA LEU A 17 -3.60 -2.84 6.67
C LEU A 17 -2.76 -1.58 6.45
N PHE A 18 -2.45 -0.87 7.54
CA PHE A 18 -1.72 0.39 7.47
C PHE A 18 -0.32 0.20 6.88
N ARG A 19 0.37 -0.88 7.22
CA ARG A 19 1.69 -1.21 6.64
C ARG A 19 1.60 -1.52 5.14
N LEU A 20 0.55 -2.21 4.69
CA LEU A 20 0.33 -2.48 3.27
C LEU A 20 0.10 -1.18 2.49
N VAL A 21 -0.78 -0.31 2.99
CA VAL A 21 -1.11 0.96 2.36
C VAL A 21 0.09 1.91 2.38
N ALA A 22 0.82 1.99 3.49
CA ALA A 22 2.01 2.83 3.60
C ALA A 22 3.09 2.42 2.61
N LYS A 23 3.30 1.11 2.41
CA LYS A 23 4.34 0.59 1.49
C LYS A 23 3.94 0.70 0.03
N MET A 24 2.71 0.33 -0.31
CA MET A 24 2.25 0.25 -1.70
C MET A 24 1.73 1.60 -2.21
N LYS A 25 1.23 2.45 -1.31
CA LYS A 25 0.51 3.70 -1.64
C LYS A 25 -0.64 3.46 -2.63
N LEU A 26 -1.33 2.34 -2.45
CA LEU A 26 -2.46 1.89 -3.26
C LEU A 26 -3.63 1.53 -2.34
N TRP A 27 -4.84 1.76 -2.83
CA TRP A 27 -6.06 1.49 -2.09
C TRP A 27 -7.15 0.85 -2.97
N PRO A 28 -7.58 -0.39 -2.65
CA PRO A 28 -8.70 -1.01 -3.35
C PRO A 28 -10.05 -0.49 -2.82
N SER A 29 -10.89 0.01 -3.71
CA SER A 29 -12.29 0.31 -3.41
C SER A 29 -13.14 -0.96 -3.38
N ARG A 30 -14.26 -0.95 -2.64
CA ARG A 30 -15.22 -2.06 -2.58
C ARG A 30 -15.75 -2.49 -3.95
N ARG A 31 -15.74 -1.57 -4.93
CA ARG A 31 -16.22 -1.74 -6.30
C ARG A 31 -15.27 -2.46 -7.25
N GLY A 32 -14.04 -2.81 -6.84
CA GLY A 32 -13.05 -3.37 -7.78
C GLY A 32 -12.01 -2.36 -8.24
N VAL A 33 -12.19 -1.08 -7.96
CA VAL A 33 -11.32 -0.02 -8.51
C VAL A 33 -10.10 0.21 -7.63
N LEU A 34 -8.90 0.13 -8.22
CA LEU A 34 -7.64 0.42 -7.55
C LEU A 34 -7.34 1.92 -7.61
N HIS A 35 -7.18 2.55 -6.45
CA HIS A 35 -6.85 3.97 -6.32
C HIS A 35 -5.39 4.17 -5.91
N GLY A 36 -4.77 5.24 -6.42
CA GLY A 36 -3.51 5.73 -5.90
C GLY A 36 -3.75 6.55 -4.63
N VAL A 37 -2.98 6.28 -3.58
CA VAL A 37 -3.04 7.03 -2.31
C VAL A 37 -2.10 8.23 -2.42
N ARG A 38 -2.65 9.43 -2.24
CA ARG A 38 -1.91 10.70 -2.20
C ARG A 38 -1.41 10.97 -0.80
N GLU A 39 -2.31 10.92 0.18
CA GLU A 39 -2.00 11.14 1.59
C GLU A 39 -2.51 9.99 2.44
N PHE A 40 -1.73 9.62 3.45
CA PHE A 40 -2.06 8.59 4.41
C PHE A 40 -1.66 9.09 5.80
N SER A 41 -2.65 9.39 6.63
CA SER A 41 -2.46 9.93 7.98
C SER A 41 -3.03 8.94 9.00
N PRO A 42 -2.21 8.04 9.57
CA PRO A 42 -2.62 7.18 10.67
C PRO A 42 -2.79 8.00 11.96
N GLN A 43 -3.88 7.76 12.69
CA GLN A 43 -4.24 8.33 13.98
C GLN A 43 -4.64 7.17 14.92
N GLY A 44 -3.63 6.48 15.45
CA GLY A 44 -3.82 5.30 16.29
C GLY A 44 -4.46 4.15 15.52
N GLU A 45 -5.68 3.77 15.89
CA GLU A 45 -6.43 2.65 15.30
C GLU A 45 -7.09 3.00 13.95
N TYR A 46 -7.25 4.29 13.66
CA TYR A 46 -7.84 4.79 12.43
C TYR A 46 -6.80 5.47 11.56
N ALA A 47 -7.05 5.54 10.26
CA ALA A 47 -6.25 6.32 9.33
C ALA A 47 -7.13 7.03 8.33
N VAL A 48 -6.75 8.26 8.01
CA VAL A 48 -7.35 9.03 6.92
C VAL A 48 -6.55 8.79 5.66
N ILE A 49 -7.21 8.27 4.63
CA ILE A 49 -6.65 8.10 3.29
C ILE A 49 -7.26 9.15 2.39
N VAL A 50 -6.39 9.88 1.68
CA VAL A 50 -6.78 10.75 0.58
C VAL A 50 -6.18 10.17 -0.70
N THR A 51 -7.04 9.85 -1.66
CA THR A 51 -6.59 9.34 -2.96
C THR A 51 -6.25 10.47 -3.92
N HIS A 52 -5.51 10.16 -4.99
CA HIS A 52 -5.24 11.13 -6.06
C HIS A 52 -6.50 11.63 -6.78
N CYS A 53 -7.61 10.88 -6.72
CA CYS A 53 -8.90 11.34 -7.22
C CYS A 53 -9.72 12.12 -6.18
N ASN A 54 -9.06 12.69 -5.17
CA ASN A 54 -9.64 13.51 -4.10
C ASN A 54 -10.70 12.80 -3.24
N LYS A 55 -10.71 11.46 -3.22
CA LYS A 55 -11.59 10.71 -2.31
C LYS A 55 -10.91 10.62 -0.95
N ARG A 56 -11.59 11.16 0.06
CA ARG A 56 -11.20 11.02 1.47
C ARG A 56 -11.98 9.90 2.12
N MET A 57 -11.31 9.04 2.87
CA MET A 57 -11.95 7.97 3.63
C MET A 57 -11.22 7.69 4.93
N VAL A 58 -11.98 7.30 5.94
CA VAL A 58 -11.47 6.87 7.25
C VAL A 58 -11.51 5.34 7.29
N VAL A 59 -10.40 4.73 7.68
CA VAL A 59 -10.22 3.28 7.68
C VAL A 59 -9.61 2.83 8.99
N HIS A 60 -10.02 1.68 9.51
CA HIS A 60 -9.44 1.08 10.70
C HIS A 60 -8.30 0.13 10.34
N ASP A 61 -7.28 0.00 11.19
CA ASP A 61 -6.22 -1.00 10.98
C ASP A 61 -6.76 -2.39 11.28
N SER A 62 -6.97 -3.20 10.24
CA SER A 62 -7.43 -4.58 10.43
C SER A 62 -6.80 -5.51 9.41
N LYS A 63 -6.18 -6.57 9.93
CA LYS A 63 -5.51 -7.64 9.17
C LYS A 63 -6.50 -8.49 8.35
N THR A 64 -7.75 -8.59 8.83
CA THR A 64 -8.82 -9.40 8.25
C THR A 64 -9.78 -8.59 7.39
N SER A 65 -9.58 -7.28 7.29
CA SER A 65 -10.42 -6.39 6.48
C SER A 65 -10.46 -6.80 5.00
N ARG A 66 -11.57 -6.48 4.34
CA ARG A 66 -11.72 -6.69 2.88
C ARG A 66 -10.60 -6.02 2.09
N ALA A 67 -10.23 -4.78 2.46
CA ALA A 67 -9.14 -4.04 1.81
C ALA A 67 -7.79 -4.76 1.98
N ALA A 68 -7.47 -5.26 3.19
CA ALA A 68 -6.24 -6.01 3.42
C ALA A 68 -6.21 -7.32 2.62
N ARG A 69 -7.34 -8.02 2.52
CA ARG A 69 -7.46 -9.24 1.70
C ARG A 69 -7.28 -8.93 0.21
N TRP A 70 -7.86 -7.83 -0.26
CA TRP A 70 -7.75 -7.41 -1.66
C TRP A 70 -6.34 -6.99 -2.03
N LEU A 71 -5.64 -6.26 -1.15
CA LEU A 71 -4.23 -5.91 -1.34
C LEU A 71 -3.32 -7.15 -1.40
N ARG A 72 -3.59 -8.14 -0.54
CA ARG A 72 -2.81 -9.39 -0.50
C ARG A 72 -3.06 -10.30 -1.70
N ASN A 73 -4.33 -10.49 -2.06
CA ASN A 73 -4.71 -11.34 -3.18
C ASN A 73 -4.66 -10.61 -4.53
N LYS A 74 -4.36 -9.31 -4.51
CA LYS A 74 -4.33 -8.43 -5.68
C LYS A 74 -5.64 -8.41 -6.44
N TRP A 75 -6.75 -8.44 -5.69
CA TRP A 75 -8.07 -8.36 -6.28
C TRP A 75 -8.37 -6.90 -6.62
N TYR A 76 -8.35 -6.61 -7.91
CA TYR A 76 -8.88 -5.40 -8.51
C TYR A 76 -9.40 -5.75 -9.90
N VAL A 77 -10.43 -5.03 -10.34
CA VAL A 77 -11.03 -5.17 -11.67
C VAL A 77 -10.32 -4.20 -12.63
N GLU A 78 -10.13 -2.97 -12.19
CA GLU A 78 -9.55 -1.90 -12.99
C GLU A 78 -8.80 -0.89 -12.12
N ALA A 79 -7.83 -0.18 -12.72
CA ALA A 79 -7.19 0.96 -12.09
C ALA A 79 -8.04 2.22 -12.29
N CYS A 80 -8.10 3.09 -11.28
CA CYS A 80 -8.87 4.33 -11.37
C CYS A 80 -8.28 5.26 -12.44
N PRO A 81 -9.06 5.65 -13.48
CA PRO A 81 -8.55 6.50 -14.57
C PRO A 81 -8.14 7.89 -14.07
N GLN A 82 -8.86 8.41 -13.08
CA GLN A 82 -8.58 9.72 -12.46
C GLN A 82 -7.29 9.71 -11.63
N CYS A 83 -6.94 8.57 -11.01
CA CYS A 83 -5.71 8.45 -10.24
C CYS A 83 -4.46 8.37 -11.12
N ARG A 84 -4.61 8.08 -12.42
CA ARG A 84 -3.51 7.91 -13.39
C ARG A 84 -2.33 7.14 -12.79
N ILE A 85 -2.63 5.96 -12.25
CA ILE A 85 -1.61 5.12 -11.62
C ILE A 85 -0.62 4.71 -12.72
N PRO A 86 0.68 5.01 -12.59
CA PRO A 86 1.66 4.64 -13.60
C PRO A 86 1.76 3.12 -13.77
N GLU A 87 1.95 2.67 -15.01
CA GLU A 87 2.01 1.24 -15.34
C GLU A 87 3.10 0.50 -14.56
N TRP A 88 4.29 1.10 -14.41
CA TRP A 88 5.38 0.51 -13.62
C TRP A 88 4.99 0.22 -12.15
N LYS A 89 4.07 1.01 -11.58
CA LYS A 89 3.58 0.81 -10.21
C LYS A 89 2.60 -0.36 -10.15
N LEU A 90 1.75 -0.53 -11.18
CA LEU A 90 0.87 -1.69 -11.33
C LEU A 90 1.68 -2.97 -11.51
N GLN A 91 2.70 -2.95 -12.36
CA GLN A 91 3.61 -4.08 -12.56
C GLN A 91 4.34 -4.46 -11.26
N LYS A 92 4.86 -3.48 -10.52
CA LYS A 92 5.50 -3.72 -9.22
C LYS A 92 4.54 -4.32 -8.18
N TYR A 93 3.29 -3.86 -8.17
CA TYR A 93 2.24 -4.43 -7.34
C TYR A 93 1.90 -5.86 -7.75
N ALA A 94 1.78 -6.13 -9.06
CA ALA A 94 1.57 -7.46 -9.61
C ALA A 94 2.74 -8.42 -9.31
N ALA A 95 3.98 -7.93 -9.29
CA ALA A 95 5.18 -8.70 -8.97
C ALA A 95 5.32 -9.02 -7.47
N THR A 96 4.67 -8.26 -6.58
CA THR A 96 4.78 -8.44 -5.13
C THR A 96 4.16 -9.76 -4.68
N ARG A 97 4.88 -10.68 -4.03
CA ARG A 97 4.33 -12.00 -3.63
C ARG A 97 4.13 -12.08 -2.12
N PHE A 98 3.01 -12.65 -1.68
CA PHE A 98 2.74 -12.90 -0.26
C PHE A 98 2.84 -14.41 0.02
N ARG A 99 3.71 -14.81 0.97
CA ARG A 99 3.88 -16.21 1.40
C ARG A 99 3.62 -16.36 2.91
N ARG A 100 3.19 -17.55 3.34
CA ARG A 100 2.96 -17.85 4.78
C ARG A 100 4.28 -18.05 5.53
N ASP A 101 5.28 -18.60 4.85
CA ASP A 101 6.49 -19.16 5.47
C ASP A 101 7.71 -18.20 5.40
N TYR A 102 7.51 -16.96 4.94
CA TYR A 102 8.58 -15.97 4.85
C TYR A 102 8.62 -15.10 6.11
N GLY A 103 9.77 -15.14 6.79
CA GLY A 103 10.09 -14.42 8.03
C GLY A 103 10.01 -12.89 7.91
N SER A 104 9.88 -12.24 9.07
CA SER A 104 9.59 -10.83 9.28
C SER A 104 10.72 -9.89 8.82
N HIS A 105 10.72 -9.50 7.55
CA HIS A 105 11.42 -8.29 7.10
C HIS A 105 10.45 -7.32 6.41
N LEU A 106 9.38 -6.98 7.13
CA LEU A 106 8.80 -5.65 7.02
C LEU A 106 9.41 -4.87 8.19
N GLN A 107 10.64 -4.39 7.99
CA GLN A 107 11.29 -3.46 8.91
C GLN A 107 10.26 -2.41 9.33
N ASP A 108 10.14 -2.22 10.65
CA ASP A 108 9.33 -1.16 11.21
C ASP A 108 9.71 0.14 10.50
N VAL A 109 8.69 0.84 10.00
CA VAL A 109 8.90 2.17 9.45
C VAL A 109 9.23 3.04 10.65
N THR A 110 10.52 3.16 10.97
CA THR A 110 11.00 4.26 11.79
C THR A 110 10.60 5.52 11.03
N LEU A 111 9.72 6.31 11.64
CA LEU A 111 9.41 7.65 11.20
C LEU A 111 10.69 8.47 11.41
N GLU A 112 11.56 8.50 10.41
CA GLU A 112 12.67 9.45 10.39
C GLU A 112 12.06 10.86 10.18
N PRO A 113 12.25 11.80 11.12
CA PRO A 113 11.77 13.16 10.96
C PRO A 113 12.73 13.93 10.05
N GLY A 114 12.19 14.48 8.95
CA GLY A 114 12.64 15.71 8.29
C GLY A 114 14.11 15.83 7.83
N GLU A 115 14.32 15.73 6.53
CA GLU A 115 15.35 16.49 5.82
C GLU A 115 14.61 17.33 4.76
N GLY A 116 14.49 18.66 4.84
CA GLY A 116 15.50 19.62 5.27
C GLY A 116 16.27 20.06 4.04
N THR A 117 15.75 21.07 3.33
CA THR A 117 16.37 21.75 2.18
C THR A 117 17.77 22.28 2.48
N GLY A 118 18.66 22.27 1.49
CA GLY A 118 19.71 23.30 1.40
C GLY A 118 21.07 22.83 0.87
N ARG A 119 21.33 23.07 -0.42
CA ARG A 119 22.28 24.09 -0.91
C ARG A 119 22.18 24.22 -2.42
#